data_AF-A0A4Y9RGV3-F1
#
_entry.id   AF-A0A4Y9RGV3-F1
#
_cell.length_a   1.000
_cell.length_b   1.000
_cell.length_c   1.000
_cell.angle_alpha   90.00
_cell.angle_beta   90.00
_cell.angle_gamma   90.00
#
_symmetry.space_group_name_H-M   'P 1'
#
loop_
_entity.id
_entity.type
_entity.pdbx_description
1 polymer ?
#
loop_
_entity_poly.entity_id
_entity_poly.type
_entity_poly.pdbx_seq_one_letter_code
_entity_poly.pdbx_strand_id
1 'polypeptide(L)'
;MMALAAATVALPATAEAQAYRHGPAYERAAPGWQSITQRKYNLDARIDRGVQTRQISHREASRLKNELNSLVRLERSYMRGGLTRWERQDLDRRYDRLSAQVRYERNDWNNRRR
;
A
#
# COMPACT_ATOMS: atom_id res chain seq x y z
N MET A 1 35.63 -14.07 66.89
CA MET A 1 36.38 -13.15 66.01
C MET A 1 35.39 -12.48 65.07
N MET A 2 35.24 -11.16 65.22
CA MET A 2 34.51 -10.30 64.27
C MET A 2 35.17 -10.33 62.89
N ALA A 3 34.36 -10.28 61.84
CA ALA A 3 34.75 -9.61 60.60
C ALA A 3 33.49 -9.16 59.85
N LEU A 4 33.16 -7.88 60.04
CA LEU A 4 32.40 -7.10 59.07
C LEU A 4 33.17 -7.07 57.74
N ALA A 5 32.47 -7.31 56.64
CA ALA A 5 32.88 -6.78 55.34
C ALA A 5 31.61 -6.47 54.54
N ALA A 6 31.23 -5.19 54.57
CA ALA A 6 30.22 -4.63 53.69
C ALA A 6 30.82 -4.50 52.28
N ALA A 7 30.14 -5.05 51.28
CA ALA A 7 30.37 -4.73 49.88
C ALA A 7 29.02 -4.79 49.14
N THR A 8 28.25 -3.70 49.20
CA THR A 8 27.13 -3.48 48.29
C THR A 8 27.69 -3.08 46.94
N VAL A 9 27.81 -4.05 46.02
CA VAL A 9 27.99 -3.77 44.60
C VAL A 9 26.60 -3.90 43.95
N ALA A 10 25.88 -2.80 43.96
CA ALA A 10 24.64 -2.67 43.20
C ALA A 10 25.00 -2.28 41.77
N LEU A 11 24.81 -3.19 40.81
CA LEU A 11 24.33 -2.85 39.46
C LEU A 11 23.59 -4.08 38.89
N PRO A 12 22.27 -4.00 38.62
CA PRO A 12 21.62 -4.99 37.79
C PRO A 12 22.02 -4.69 36.34
N ALA A 13 23.01 -5.41 35.81
CA ALA A 13 23.24 -5.45 34.38
C ALA A 13 22.27 -6.46 33.74
N THR A 14 20.97 -6.23 33.89
CA THR A 14 19.97 -6.83 33.00
C THR A 14 19.88 -5.97 31.75
N ALA A 15 20.98 -5.89 31.00
CA ALA A 15 20.89 -5.60 29.59
C ALA A 15 20.61 -6.94 28.93
N GLU A 16 19.37 -7.38 29.11
CA GLU A 16 18.75 -8.35 28.23
C GLU A 16 18.78 -7.71 26.84
N ALA A 17 19.88 -7.90 26.12
CA ALA A 17 19.85 -7.92 24.68
C ALA A 17 19.04 -9.17 24.32
N GLN A 18 17.74 -9.10 24.59
CA GLN A 18 16.71 -9.59 23.71
C GLN A 18 17.00 -8.87 22.40
N ALA A 19 18.02 -9.36 21.67
CA ALA A 19 18.05 -9.32 20.25
C ALA A 19 16.74 -9.97 19.87
N TYR A 20 15.70 -9.13 19.80
CA TYR A 20 14.46 -9.43 19.18
C TYR A 20 14.90 -9.93 17.82
N ARG A 21 14.91 -11.26 17.74
CA ARG A 21 14.65 -12.06 16.57
C ARG A 21 13.33 -11.51 16.02
N HIS A 22 13.39 -10.32 15.44
CA HIS A 22 12.35 -9.80 14.59
C HIS A 22 12.65 -10.43 13.24
N GLY A 23 12.40 -11.75 13.16
CA GLY A 23 12.14 -12.38 11.88
C GLY A 23 11.08 -11.54 11.16
N PRO A 24 11.11 -11.48 9.82
CA PRO A 24 10.34 -10.52 9.06
C PRO A 24 8.88 -10.61 9.50
N ALA A 25 8.46 -9.59 10.23
CA ALA A 25 7.07 -9.34 10.50
C ALA A 25 6.44 -9.04 9.14
N TYR A 26 5.97 -10.08 8.45
CA TYR A 26 4.81 -10.03 7.56
C TYR A 26 3.53 -9.67 8.35
N GLU A 27 3.70 -9.08 9.53
CA GLU A 27 2.75 -8.91 10.59
C GLU A 27 1.82 -7.79 10.18
N ARG A 28 0.71 -8.26 9.62
CA ARG A 28 -0.57 -7.61 9.52
C ARG A 28 -0.57 -6.46 8.54
N ALA A 29 -1.31 -6.64 7.44
CA ALA A 29 -1.81 -5.54 6.63
C ALA A 29 -2.17 -4.38 7.57
N ALA A 30 -1.37 -3.30 7.51
CA ALA A 30 -1.43 -2.25 8.50
C ALA A 30 -2.88 -1.77 8.63
N PRO A 31 -3.44 -1.65 9.85
CA PRO A 31 -4.81 -1.18 10.03
C PRO A 31 -4.91 0.22 9.40
N GLY A 32 -5.72 0.35 8.34
CA GLY A 32 -5.86 1.59 7.57
C GLY A 32 -5.31 1.56 6.15
N TRP A 33 -4.51 0.56 5.77
CA TRP A 33 -4.24 0.32 4.35
C TRP A 33 -5.47 -0.33 3.73
N GLN A 34 -6.30 0.47 3.05
CA GLN A 34 -7.35 -0.09 2.20
C GLN A 34 -6.71 -1.14 1.31
N SER A 35 -7.24 -2.36 1.38
CA SER A 35 -6.72 -3.48 0.59
C SER A 35 -6.57 -3.03 -0.86
N ILE A 36 -5.34 -3.02 -1.38
CA ILE A 36 -5.08 -2.63 -2.77
C ILE A 36 -5.90 -3.49 -3.74
N THR A 37 -6.14 -4.75 -3.36
CA THR A 37 -7.05 -5.63 -4.08
C THR A 37 -8.44 -5.01 -4.23
N GLN A 38 -9.01 -4.42 -3.18
CA GLN A 38 -10.29 -3.70 -3.25
C GLN A 38 -10.21 -2.49 -4.17
N ARG A 39 -9.12 -1.71 -4.09
CA ARG A 39 -8.92 -0.52 -4.95
C ARG A 39 -8.82 -0.90 -6.42
N LYS A 40 -8.12 -1.99 -6.74
CA LYS A 40 -8.05 -2.57 -8.08
C LYS A 40 -9.44 -2.91 -8.61
N TYR A 41 -10.24 -3.66 -7.86
CA TYR A 41 -11.60 -4.02 -8.28
C TYR A 41 -12.50 -2.80 -8.47
N ASN A 42 -12.43 -1.82 -7.55
CA ASN A 42 -13.19 -0.59 -7.66
C ASN A 42 -12.80 0.23 -8.92
N LEU A 43 -11.51 0.27 -9.28
CA LEU A 43 -11.04 0.97 -10.47
C LEU A 43 -11.48 0.27 -11.75
N ASP A 44 -11.30 -1.04 -11.84
CA ASP A 44 -11.71 -1.84 -13.00
C ASP A 44 -13.22 -1.70 -13.25
N ALA A 45 -14.04 -1.86 -12.20
CA ALA A 45 -15.49 -1.68 -12.29
C ALA A 45 -15.90 -0.25 -12.72
N ARG A 46 -15.17 0.78 -12.29
CA ARG A 46 -15.42 2.17 -12.70
C ARG A 46 -15.07 2.40 -14.17
N ILE A 47 -13.98 1.79 -14.65
CA ILE A 47 -13.60 1.86 -16.07
C ILE A 47 -14.68 1.16 -16.91
N ASP A 48 -15.09 -0.04 -16.54
CA ASP A 48 -16.11 -0.82 -17.27
C ASP A 48 -17.46 -0.10 -17.30
N ARG A 49 -17.91 0.44 -16.17
CA ARG A 49 -19.12 1.27 -16.12
C ARG A 49 -18.98 2.52 -16.98
N GLY A 50 -17.80 3.14 -17.01
CA GLY A 50 -17.51 4.27 -17.87
C GLY A 50 -17.67 3.93 -19.35
N VAL A 51 -17.20 2.76 -19.78
CA VAL A 51 -17.39 2.27 -21.15
C VAL A 51 -18.85 1.96 -21.44
N GLN A 52 -19.55 1.28 -20.54
CA GLN A 52 -20.97 0.92 -20.70
C GLN A 52 -21.87 2.16 -20.82
N THR A 53 -21.64 3.15 -19.97
CA THR A 53 -22.36 4.44 -20.02
C THR A 53 -21.82 5.37 -21.11
N ARG A 54 -20.84 4.88 -21.89
CA ARG A 54 -20.07 5.56 -22.92
C ARG A 54 -19.25 6.77 -22.42
N GLN A 55 -19.28 7.10 -21.12
CA GLN A 55 -18.46 8.13 -20.46
C GLN A 55 -16.94 7.98 -20.65
N ILE A 56 -16.47 6.80 -21.02
CA ILE A 56 -15.08 6.54 -21.36
C ILE A 56 -15.07 5.85 -22.73
N SER A 57 -14.27 6.33 -23.67
CA SER A 57 -14.10 5.67 -24.95
C SER A 57 -13.32 4.36 -24.80
N HIS A 58 -13.50 3.44 -25.75
CA HIS A 58 -12.74 2.18 -25.76
C HIS A 58 -11.21 2.39 -25.75
N ARG A 59 -10.73 3.47 -26.38
CA ARG A 59 -9.30 3.81 -26.41
C ARG A 59 -8.80 4.29 -25.04
N GLU A 60 -9.53 5.18 -24.38
CA GLU A 60 -9.22 5.65 -23.03
C GLU A 60 -9.28 4.48 -22.03
N ALA A 61 -10.31 3.64 -22.12
CA ALA A 61 -10.43 2.46 -21.27
C ALA A 61 -9.25 1.49 -21.42
N SER A 62 -8.80 1.23 -22.65
CA SER A 62 -7.61 0.41 -22.90
C SER A 62 -6.36 0.99 -22.22
N ARG A 63 -6.15 2.32 -22.33
CA ARG A 63 -5.04 3.00 -21.64
C ARG A 63 -5.13 2.88 -20.12
N LEU A 64 -6.30 3.16 -19.54
CA LEU A 64 -6.54 3.08 -18.09
C LEU A 64 -6.34 1.64 -17.56
N LYS A 65 -6.80 0.62 -18.30
CA LYS A 65 -6.59 -0.79 -17.95
C LYS A 65 -5.11 -1.19 -18.04
N ASN A 66 -4.37 -0.69 -19.01
CA ASN A 66 -2.92 -0.93 -19.11
C ASN A 66 -2.16 -0.31 -17.94
N GLU A 67 -2.55 0.89 -17.52
CA GLU A 67 -1.96 1.55 -16.35
C GLU A 67 -2.30 0.79 -15.07
N LEU A 68 -3.56 0.36 -14.89
CA LEU A 68 -3.97 -0.50 -13.78
C LEU A 68 -3.16 -1.80 -13.73
N ASN A 69 -2.98 -2.47 -14.86
CA ASN A 69 -2.21 -3.71 -14.96
C ASN A 69 -0.73 -3.48 -14.62
N SER A 70 -0.16 -2.35 -15.02
CA SER A 70 1.21 -1.96 -14.67
C SER A 70 1.36 -1.78 -13.15
N LEU A 71 0.39 -1.13 -12.49
CA LEU A 71 0.39 -0.99 -11.03
C LEU A 71 0.26 -2.32 -10.31
N VAL A 72 -0.60 -3.24 -10.80
CA VAL A 72 -0.72 -4.58 -10.22
C VAL A 72 0.58 -5.37 -10.33
N ARG A 73 1.32 -5.23 -11.44
CA ARG A 73 2.64 -5.85 -11.59
C ARG A 73 3.66 -5.26 -10.61
N LEU A 74 3.63 -3.94 -10.41
CA LEU A 74 4.50 -3.26 -9.45
C LEU A 74 4.19 -3.71 -8.00
N GLU A 75 2.91 -3.75 -7.63
CA GLU A 75 2.44 -4.25 -6.34
C GLU A 75 2.99 -5.66 -6.08
N ARG A 76 2.79 -6.59 -7.01
CA ARG A 76 3.31 -7.96 -6.90
C ARG A 76 4.83 -7.97 -6.72
N SER A 77 5.56 -7.06 -7.37
CA SER A 77 7.00 -6.95 -7.19
C SER A 77 7.37 -6.51 -5.78
N TYR A 78 6.71 -5.50 -5.23
CA TYR A 78 6.94 -5.03 -3.86
C TYR A 78 6.52 -6.07 -2.82
N MET A 79 5.45 -6.83 -3.07
CA MET A 79 5.00 -7.88 -2.15
C MET A 79 6.00 -9.05 -2.01
N ARG A 80 6.89 -9.29 -2.99
CA ARG A 80 7.87 -10.40 -2.91
C ARG A 80 8.86 -10.25 -1.75
N GLY A 81 9.24 -9.02 -1.40
CA GLY A 81 10.16 -8.73 -0.28
C GLY A 81 9.44 -8.35 1.02
N GLY A 82 8.10 -8.31 1.00
CA GLY A 82 7.31 -7.63 2.01
C GLY A 82 7.27 -6.12 1.78
N LEU A 83 6.13 -5.49 2.09
CA LEU A 83 5.93 -4.07 1.82
C LEU A 83 6.56 -3.18 2.90
N THR A 84 7.51 -2.35 2.49
CA THR A 84 8.05 -1.25 3.30
C THR A 84 7.03 -0.10 3.44
N ARG A 85 7.26 0.81 4.41
CA ARG A 85 6.42 2.02 4.56
C ARG A 85 6.43 2.89 3.29
N TRP A 86 7.59 3.01 2.64
CA TRP A 86 7.76 3.80 1.43
C TRP A 86 7.03 3.18 0.24
N GLU A 87 7.15 1.88 0.03
CA GLU A 87 6.45 1.18 -1.06
C GLU A 87 4.93 1.23 -0.90
N ARG A 88 4.42 1.12 0.32
CA ARG A 88 2.99 1.32 0.59
C ARG A 88 2.54 2.72 0.17
N GLN A 89 3.29 3.74 0.54
CA GLN A 89 2.96 5.13 0.20
C GLN A 89 3.08 5.40 -1.30
N ASP A 90 4.07 4.81 -1.97
CA ASP A 90 4.24 4.92 -3.43
C ASP A 90 3.05 4.29 -4.16
N LEU A 91 2.68 3.05 -3.80
CA LEU A 91 1.48 2.39 -4.34
C LEU A 91 0.24 3.23 -4.09
N ASP A 92 0.07 3.76 -2.88
CA ASP A 92 -1.08 4.56 -2.50
C ASP A 92 -1.27 5.78 -3.41
N ARG A 93 -0.21 6.58 -3.58
CA ARG A 93 -0.20 7.74 -4.46
C ARG A 93 -0.49 7.38 -5.92
N ARG A 94 0.05 6.25 -6.40
CA ARG A 94 -0.16 5.79 -7.78
C ARG A 94 -1.60 5.36 -8.04
N TYR A 95 -2.19 4.61 -7.11
CA TYR A 95 -3.60 4.23 -7.20
C TYR A 95 -4.53 5.44 -7.10
N ASP A 96 -4.20 6.45 -6.29
CA ASP A 96 -4.97 7.70 -6.22
C ASP A 96 -4.87 8.51 -7.51
N ARG A 97 -3.69 8.60 -8.11
CA ARG A 97 -3.51 9.23 -9.42
C ARG A 97 -4.38 8.56 -10.48
N LEU A 98 -4.34 7.23 -10.56
CA LEU A 98 -5.17 6.48 -11.51
C LEU A 98 -6.67 6.68 -11.23
N SER A 99 -7.07 6.69 -9.96
CA SER A 99 -8.45 6.98 -9.56
C SER A 99 -8.93 8.36 -9.99
N ALA A 100 -8.04 9.37 -9.93
CA ALA A 100 -8.30 10.71 -10.40
C ALA A 100 -8.41 10.76 -11.92
N GLN A 101 -7.48 10.13 -12.66
CA GLN A 101 -7.56 10.01 -14.13
C GLN A 101 -8.89 9.40 -14.58
N VAL A 102 -9.31 8.26 -14.01
CA VAL A 102 -10.60 7.63 -14.31
C VAL A 102 -11.78 8.60 -14.07
N ARG A 103 -11.69 9.47 -13.06
CA ARG A 103 -12.72 10.49 -12.81
C ARG A 103 -12.69 11.60 -13.88
N TYR A 104 -11.51 12.07 -14.26
CA TYR A 104 -11.36 13.11 -15.28
C TYR A 104 -11.85 12.65 -16.66
N GLU A 105 -11.43 11.46 -17.09
CA GLU A 105 -11.85 10.89 -18.39
C GLU A 105 -13.38 10.79 -18.49
N ARG A 106 -14.04 10.36 -17.42
CA ARG A 106 -15.51 10.30 -17.33
C ARG A 106 -16.18 11.66 -17.45
N ASN A 107 -15.58 12.69 -16.86
CA ASN A 107 -16.15 14.03 -16.83
C ASN A 107 -15.91 14.79 -18.14
N ASP A 108 -14.72 14.66 -18.72
CA ASP A 108 -14.36 15.29 -20.00
C ASP A 108 -15.29 14.82 -21.12
N TRP A 109 -15.48 13.51 -21.24
CA TRP A 109 -16.38 12.96 -22.25
C TRP A 109 -17.84 13.40 -22.07
N ASN A 110 -18.32 13.53 -20.83
CA ASN A 110 -19.65 14.07 -20.56
C ASN A 110 -19.79 15.53 -21.00
N ASN A 111 -18.75 16.36 -20.80
CA ASN A 111 -18.75 17.76 -21.22
C ASN A 111 -18.73 17.90 -22.74
N ARG A 112 -18.05 17.00 -23.46
CA ARG A 112 -18.06 16.96 -24.94
C ARG A 112 -19.43 16.62 -25.55
N ARG A 113 -20.39 16.17 -24.75
CA ARG A 113 -21.74 15.76 -25.19
C ARG A 113 -22.85 16.75 -24.86
N ARG A 114 -22.55 17.87 -24.19
CA ARG A 114 -23.53 18.90 -23.86
C ARG A 114 -23.69 19.90 -24.99
#